data_AF-I3C4C2-F1
#
_entry.id   AF-I3C4C2-F1
#
_cell.length_a   1.000
_cell.length_b   1.000
_cell.length_c   1.000
_cell.angle_alpha   90.00
_cell.angle_beta   90.00
_cell.angle_gamma   90.00
#
_symmetry.space_group_name_H-M   'P 1'
#
loop_
_entity.id
_entity.type
_entity.pdbx_description
1 polymer ?
#
loop_
_entity_poly.entity_id
_entity_poly.type
_entity_poly.pdbx_seq_one_letter_code
_entity_poly.pdbx_strand_id
1 'polypeptide(L)'
;MNVGRIIKSLSWSQLIRLLGIAISRPILFYCFIKATKKCISITTTHFGNTHHKNNIANAFRHALWTFLIINFSLKAGKNIKKSTSWAKFITDWHEDTFINNPLERAMDIHNNTVGICFAEKQYSSNKNLEISITSLLDNTNEAIQITNLDEIKLANNKLVFIDT
;
A
#
# COMPACT_ATOMS: atom_id res chain seq x y z
N MET A 1 6.43 -16.04 -6.51
CA MET A 1 6.78 -15.55 -5.15
C MET A 1 7.16 -16.74 -4.29
N ASN A 2 8.38 -16.77 -3.74
CA ASN A 2 8.83 -17.87 -2.90
C ASN A 2 8.57 -17.50 -1.42
N VAL A 3 7.45 -17.96 -0.86
CA VAL A 3 6.96 -17.60 0.48
C VAL A 3 8.00 -17.89 1.57
N GLY A 4 8.81 -18.94 1.40
CA GLY A 4 9.90 -19.27 2.34
C GLY A 4 11.02 -18.23 2.42
N ARG A 5 11.21 -17.40 1.39
CA ARG A 5 12.24 -16.35 1.38
C ARG A 5 11.82 -15.11 2.17
N ILE A 6 10.51 -14.81 2.18
CA ILE A 6 9.90 -13.72 2.96
C ILE A 6 9.84 -14.08 4.46
N ILE A 7 9.56 -15.36 4.77
CA ILE A 7 9.58 -15.84 6.15
C ILE A 7 10.99 -15.79 6.73
N LYS A 8 12.03 -16.08 5.92
CA LYS A 8 13.44 -16.03 6.34
C LYS A 8 13.99 -14.60 6.54
N SER A 9 13.36 -13.58 5.96
CA SER A 9 13.78 -12.17 6.13
C SER A 9 13.13 -11.49 7.34
N LEU A 10 12.17 -12.16 8.00
CA LEU A 10 11.47 -11.65 9.16
C LEU A 10 12.11 -12.20 10.44
N SER A 11 12.35 -11.33 11.42
CA SER A 11 12.74 -11.73 12.77
C SER A 11 11.61 -12.48 13.48
N TRP A 12 11.96 -13.30 14.47
CA TRP A 12 11.00 -14.08 15.25
C TRP A 12 9.90 -13.24 15.90
N SER A 13 10.21 -12.03 16.38
CA SER A 13 9.22 -11.11 16.96
C SER A 13 8.22 -10.61 15.91
N GLN A 14 8.67 -10.37 14.67
CA GLN A 14 7.81 -9.94 13.56
C GLN A 14 6.91 -11.08 13.09
N LEU A 15 7.41 -12.32 13.09
CA LEU A 15 6.61 -13.52 12.78
C LEU A 15 5.51 -13.76 13.84
N ILE A 16 5.82 -13.63 15.13
CA ILE A 16 4.83 -13.75 16.21
C ILE A 16 3.77 -12.66 16.09
N ARG A 17 4.16 -11.41 15.79
CA ARG A 17 3.21 -10.31 15.60
C ARG A 17 2.31 -10.54 14.39
N LEU A 18 2.86 -11.01 13.27
CA LEU A 18 2.10 -11.38 12.07
C LEU A 18 1.11 -12.52 12.35
N LEU A 19 1.53 -13.54 13.11
CA LEU A 19 0.68 -14.65 13.52
C LEU A 19 -0.47 -14.17 14.41
N GLY A 20 -0.19 -13.30 15.38
CA GLY A 20 -1.21 -12.68 16.24
C GLY A 20 -2.25 -11.90 15.44
N ILE A 21 -1.83 -11.17 14.41
CA ILE A 21 -2.73 -10.47 13.47
C ILE A 21 -3.62 -11.48 12.72
N ALA A 22 -3.02 -12.55 12.19
CA ALA A 22 -3.73 -13.58 11.45
C ALA A 22 -4.80 -14.29 12.29
N ILE A 23 -4.48 -14.65 13.54
CA ILE A 23 -5.39 -15.30 14.47
C ILE A 23 -6.53 -14.35 14.88
N SER A 24 -6.20 -13.09 15.18
CA SER A 24 -7.19 -12.13 15.67
C SER A 24 -8.20 -11.71 14.60
N ARG A 25 -7.80 -11.72 13.32
CA ARG A 25 -8.59 -11.18 12.21
C ARG A 25 -8.44 -12.02 10.93
N PRO A 26 -8.82 -13.31 10.93
CA PRO A 26 -8.48 -14.24 9.86
C PRO A 26 -9.02 -13.84 8.48
N ILE A 27 -10.28 -13.36 8.42
CA ILE A 27 -10.89 -12.89 7.16
C ILE A 27 -10.14 -11.69 6.59
N LEU A 28 -9.83 -10.71 7.43
CA LEU A 28 -9.12 -9.49 7.02
C LEU A 28 -7.66 -9.79 6.65
N PHE A 29 -7.03 -10.74 7.35
CA PHE A 29 -5.71 -11.24 7.02
C PHE A 29 -5.68 -11.91 5.64
N TYR A 30 -6.67 -12.75 5.35
CA TYR A 30 -6.84 -13.33 4.01
C TYR A 30 -7.03 -12.25 2.93
N CYS A 31 -7.85 -11.22 3.20
CA CYS A 31 -7.99 -10.07 2.30
C CYS A 31 -6.67 -9.33 2.07
N PHE A 32 -5.87 -9.12 3.12
CA PHE A 32 -4.53 -8.56 3.02
C PHE A 32 -3.63 -9.41 2.10
N ILE A 33 -3.58 -10.73 2.27
CA ILE A 33 -2.76 -11.60 1.41
C ILE A 33 -3.20 -11.53 -0.07
N LYS A 34 -4.52 -11.50 -0.34
CA LYS A 34 -5.03 -11.32 -1.71
C LYS A 34 -4.64 -9.96 -2.29
N ALA A 35 -4.77 -8.89 -1.50
CA ALA A 35 -4.39 -7.54 -1.90
C ALA A 35 -2.90 -7.48 -2.25
N THR A 36 -2.02 -8.04 -1.42
CA THR A 36 -0.57 -8.08 -1.65
C THR A 36 -0.23 -8.81 -2.94
N LYS A 37 -0.81 -10.00 -3.17
CA LYS A 37 -0.57 -10.76 -4.41
C LYS A 37 -1.03 -10.00 -5.66
N LYS A 38 -2.23 -9.41 -5.63
CA LYS A 38 -2.76 -8.62 -6.76
C LYS A 38 -1.94 -7.36 -6.99
N CYS A 39 -1.53 -6.66 -5.92
CA CYS A 39 -0.67 -5.48 -6.01
C CYS A 39 0.64 -5.81 -6.69
N ILE A 40 1.38 -6.82 -6.21
CA ILE A 40 2.67 -7.21 -6.78
C ILE A 40 2.51 -7.57 -8.26
N SER A 41 1.47 -8.35 -8.61
CA SER A 41 1.19 -8.70 -10.00
C SER A 41 1.03 -7.46 -10.89
N ILE A 42 0.18 -6.50 -10.49
CA ILE A 42 -0.09 -5.29 -11.26
C ILE A 42 1.17 -4.42 -11.36
N THR A 43 1.87 -4.20 -10.24
CA THR A 43 3.08 -3.37 -10.24
C THR A 43 4.18 -3.98 -11.10
N THR A 44 4.34 -5.31 -11.07
CA THR A 44 5.31 -6.00 -11.94
C THR A 44 4.90 -5.90 -13.41
N THR A 45 3.61 -5.99 -13.73
CA THR A 45 3.12 -5.81 -15.11
C THR A 45 3.43 -4.42 -15.66
N HIS A 46 3.25 -3.36 -14.87
CA HIS A 46 3.41 -1.98 -15.35
C HIS A 46 4.84 -1.43 -15.25
N PHE A 47 5.60 -1.85 -14.24
CA PHE A 47 6.91 -1.24 -13.91
C PHE A 47 8.06 -2.25 -13.85
N GLY A 48 7.80 -3.52 -14.19
CA GLY A 48 8.75 -4.60 -14.00
C GLY A 48 9.13 -4.76 -12.53
N ASN A 49 10.34 -5.25 -12.27
CA ASN A 49 10.83 -5.46 -10.91
C ASN A 49 11.40 -4.19 -10.27
N THR A 50 11.00 -2.98 -10.64
CA THR A 50 11.58 -1.73 -10.08
C THR A 50 10.85 -1.20 -8.84
N HIS A 51 9.68 -1.74 -8.53
CA HIS A 51 8.80 -1.34 -7.43
C HIS A 51 9.34 -1.62 -6.01
N HIS A 52 10.60 -2.02 -5.87
CA HIS A 52 11.29 -2.19 -4.58
C HIS A 52 12.28 -1.05 -4.29
N LYS A 53 12.42 -0.11 -5.22
CA LYS A 53 13.23 1.10 -5.10
C LYS A 53 12.38 2.28 -4.59
N ASN A 54 12.93 3.50 -4.53
CA ASN A 54 12.18 4.69 -4.09
C ASN A 54 11.66 5.55 -5.25
N ASN A 55 11.31 4.91 -6.36
CA ASN A 55 10.86 5.55 -7.60
C ASN A 55 9.33 5.58 -7.70
N ILE A 56 8.82 6.11 -8.83
CA ILE A 56 7.38 6.20 -9.12
C ILE A 56 6.66 4.85 -8.99
N ALA A 57 7.32 3.75 -9.35
CA ALA A 57 6.73 2.41 -9.25
C ALA A 57 6.43 2.02 -7.79
N ASN A 58 7.29 2.42 -6.85
CA ASN A 58 7.06 2.21 -5.43
C ASN A 58 5.96 3.11 -4.88
N ALA A 59 5.93 4.38 -5.28
CA ALA A 59 4.85 5.29 -4.92
C ALA A 59 3.48 4.73 -5.32
N PHE A 60 3.37 4.28 -6.58
CA PHE A 60 2.18 3.58 -7.07
C PHE A 60 1.89 2.30 -6.29
N ARG A 61 2.90 1.46 -6.01
CA ARG A 61 2.74 0.22 -5.23
C ARG A 61 2.10 0.47 -3.86
N HIS A 62 2.59 1.46 -3.10
CA HIS A 62 2.07 1.77 -1.76
C HIS A 62 0.61 2.22 -1.80
N ALA A 63 0.27 3.14 -2.71
CA ALA A 63 -1.10 3.60 -2.88
C ALA A 63 -2.03 2.46 -3.36
N LEU A 64 -1.59 1.67 -4.35
CA LEU A 64 -2.35 0.55 -4.90
C LEU A 64 -2.57 -0.55 -3.85
N TRP A 65 -1.54 -0.90 -3.10
CA TRP A 65 -1.62 -1.92 -2.06
C TRP A 65 -2.65 -1.53 -1.00
N THR A 66 -2.59 -0.28 -0.54
CA THR A 66 -3.54 0.28 0.43
C THR A 66 -4.97 0.27 -0.12
N PHE A 67 -5.17 0.76 -1.34
CA PHE A 67 -6.46 0.71 -2.03
C PHE A 67 -7.01 -0.72 -2.15
N LEU A 68 -6.19 -1.69 -2.52
CA LEU A 68 -6.60 -3.09 -2.66
C LEU A 68 -6.95 -3.71 -1.31
N ILE A 69 -6.22 -3.42 -0.23
CA ILE A 69 -6.58 -3.91 1.13
C ILE A 69 -8.00 -3.43 1.48
N ILE A 70 -8.31 -2.16 1.21
CA ILE A 70 -9.65 -1.59 1.44
C ILE A 70 -10.68 -2.29 0.55
N ASN A 71 -10.42 -2.40 -0.76
CA ASN A 71 -11.35 -3.01 -1.71
C ASN A 71 -11.69 -4.47 -1.36
N PHE A 72 -10.68 -5.29 -1.03
CA PHE A 72 -10.91 -6.67 -0.62
C PHE A 72 -11.61 -6.77 0.75
N SER A 73 -11.37 -5.84 1.66
CA SER A 73 -12.09 -5.78 2.95
C SER A 73 -13.57 -5.43 2.74
N LEU A 74 -13.87 -4.49 1.85
CA LEU A 74 -15.25 -4.14 1.45
C LEU A 74 -15.97 -5.34 0.83
N LYS A 75 -15.31 -6.05 -0.10
CA LYS A 75 -15.85 -7.29 -0.71
C LYS A 75 -16.09 -8.41 0.30
N ALA A 76 -15.37 -8.40 1.42
CA ALA A 76 -15.60 -9.31 2.55
C ALA A 76 -16.67 -8.81 3.53
N GLY A 77 -17.49 -7.83 3.13
CA GLY A 77 -18.64 -7.33 3.90
C GLY A 77 -18.27 -6.32 5.01
N LYS A 78 -17.06 -5.75 5.00
CA LYS A 78 -16.72 -4.66 5.92
C LYS A 78 -17.21 -3.32 5.37
N ASN A 79 -17.52 -2.38 6.26
CA ASN A 79 -17.82 -1.01 5.86
C ASN A 79 -16.53 -0.21 5.61
N ILE A 80 -16.66 0.94 4.94
CA ILE A 80 -15.52 1.77 4.56
C ILE A 80 -14.63 2.13 5.76
N LYS A 81 -15.22 2.54 6.89
CA LYS A 81 -14.48 2.91 8.12
C LYS A 81 -13.63 1.75 8.67
N LYS A 82 -14.18 0.54 8.72
CA LYS A 82 -13.45 -0.67 9.17
C LYS A 82 -12.36 -1.05 8.17
N SER A 83 -12.64 -0.92 6.88
CA SER A 83 -11.69 -1.24 5.81
C SER A 83 -10.50 -0.27 5.79
N THR A 84 -10.73 1.05 5.91
CA THR A 84 -9.68 2.07 5.97
C THR A 84 -8.86 1.94 7.24
N SER A 85 -9.50 1.73 8.40
CA SER A 85 -8.81 1.48 9.67
C SER A 85 -7.92 0.23 9.60
N TRP A 86 -8.38 -0.83 8.93
CA TRP A 86 -7.60 -2.05 8.72
C TRP A 86 -6.40 -1.82 7.80
N ALA A 87 -6.59 -1.12 6.69
CA ALA A 87 -5.53 -0.81 5.76
C ALA A 87 -4.45 0.07 6.40
N LYS A 88 -4.85 1.10 7.17
CA LYS A 88 -3.91 1.92 7.94
C LYS A 88 -3.13 1.08 8.95
N PHE A 89 -3.81 0.23 9.74
CA PHE A 89 -3.15 -0.65 10.69
C PHE A 89 -2.10 -1.55 10.04
N ILE A 90 -2.42 -2.17 8.89
CA ILE A 90 -1.50 -3.07 8.18
C ILE A 90 -0.32 -2.33 7.56
N THR A 91 -0.57 -1.15 6.98
CA THR A 91 0.48 -0.34 6.36
C THR A 91 1.42 0.25 7.41
N ASP A 92 0.88 0.84 8.49
CA ASP A 92 1.69 1.29 9.64
C ASP A 92 2.53 0.14 10.21
N TRP A 93 1.91 -1.04 10.41
CA TRP A 93 2.61 -2.23 10.89
C TRP A 93 3.75 -2.64 9.96
N HIS A 94 3.55 -2.58 8.64
CA HIS A 94 4.56 -2.90 7.65
C HIS A 94 5.74 -1.92 7.73
N GLU A 95 5.47 -0.62 7.74
CA GLU A 95 6.52 0.39 7.85
C GLU A 95 7.28 0.27 9.18
N ASP A 96 6.60 0.03 10.30
CA ASP A 96 7.24 -0.21 11.61
C ASP A 96 8.13 -1.47 11.63
N THR A 97 7.79 -2.44 10.80
CA THR A 97 8.47 -3.74 10.72
C THR A 97 9.72 -3.67 9.85
N PHE A 98 9.63 -2.97 8.72
CA PHE A 98 10.71 -2.84 7.74
C PHE A 98 11.26 -1.41 7.77
N ILE A 99 12.24 -1.17 8.65
CA ILE A 99 12.75 0.17 8.93
C ILE A 99 13.52 0.70 7.72
N ASN A 100 12.92 1.68 7.05
CA ASN A 100 13.55 2.52 6.02
C ASN A 100 14.17 3.77 6.65
N ASN A 101 14.96 4.52 5.87
CA ASN A 101 15.44 5.82 6.33
C ASN A 101 14.26 6.81 6.51
N PRO A 102 14.42 7.93 7.24
CA PRO A 102 13.30 8.82 7.55
C PRO A 102 12.55 9.38 6.34
N LEU A 103 13.24 9.70 5.24
CA LEU A 103 12.62 10.25 4.04
C LEU A 103 11.83 9.18 3.26
N GLU A 104 12.43 8.01 3.07
CA GLU A 104 11.78 6.84 2.44
C GLU A 104 10.53 6.42 3.20
N ARG A 105 10.64 6.32 4.53
CA ARG A 105 9.50 5.99 5.38
C ARG A 105 8.39 7.04 5.26
N ALA A 106 8.73 8.33 5.23
CA ALA A 106 7.74 9.39 5.09
C ALA A 106 7.05 9.35 3.72
N MET A 107 7.80 9.07 2.65
CA MET A 107 7.26 8.82 1.30
C MET A 107 6.27 7.64 1.31
N ASP A 108 6.65 6.51 1.89
CA ASP A 108 5.80 5.31 1.96
C ASP A 108 4.51 5.57 2.76
N ILE A 109 4.61 6.21 3.92
CA ILE A 109 3.44 6.61 4.75
C ILE A 109 2.52 7.58 4.00
N HIS A 110 3.09 8.57 3.31
CA HIS A 110 2.32 9.52 2.50
C HIS A 110 1.58 8.80 1.38
N ASN A 111 2.25 7.96 0.61
CA ASN A 111 1.63 7.22 -0.50
C ASN A 111 0.58 6.21 -0.02
N ASN A 112 0.78 5.59 1.16
CA ASN A 112 -0.27 4.80 1.81
C ASN A 112 -1.51 5.67 2.12
N THR A 113 -1.31 6.89 2.65
CA THR A 113 -2.40 7.84 2.90
C THR A 113 -3.12 8.27 1.63
N VAL A 114 -2.39 8.53 0.54
CA VAL A 114 -2.96 8.79 -0.80
C VAL A 114 -3.84 7.61 -1.24
N GLY A 115 -3.40 6.37 -1.01
CA GLY A 115 -4.20 5.16 -1.28
C GLY A 115 -5.51 5.08 -0.49
N ILE A 116 -5.52 5.54 0.77
CA ILE A 116 -6.75 5.62 1.59
C ILE A 116 -7.71 6.67 0.99
N CYS A 117 -7.23 7.89 0.78
CA CYS A 117 -8.03 8.99 0.21
C CYS A 117 -8.60 8.59 -1.16
N PHE A 118 -7.79 7.93 -1.98
CA PHE A 118 -8.22 7.40 -3.27
C PHE A 118 -9.36 6.38 -3.10
N ALA A 119 -9.22 5.41 -2.19
CA ALA A 119 -10.23 4.38 -1.95
C ALA A 119 -11.58 4.96 -1.50
N GLU A 120 -11.57 5.96 -0.61
CA GLU A 120 -12.79 6.64 -0.15
C GLU A 120 -13.51 7.37 -1.28
N LYS A 121 -12.75 8.03 -2.16
CA LYS A 121 -13.30 8.67 -3.37
C LYS A 121 -13.91 7.65 -4.33
N GLN A 122 -13.22 6.53 -4.59
CA GLN A 122 -13.73 5.46 -5.47
C GLN A 122 -14.99 4.80 -4.89
N TYR A 123 -15.02 4.55 -3.58
CA TYR A 123 -16.17 3.98 -2.89
C TYR A 123 -17.41 4.85 -3.05
N SER A 124 -17.26 6.17 -2.86
CA SER A 124 -18.35 7.14 -3.03
C SER A 124 -18.84 7.25 -4.48
N SER A 125 -17.95 7.01 -5.45
CA SER A 125 -18.26 7.08 -6.89
C SER A 125 -18.78 5.76 -7.47
N ASN A 126 -18.83 4.68 -6.68
CA ASN A 126 -19.19 3.32 -7.09
C ASN A 126 -18.48 2.83 -8.38
N LYS A 127 -17.22 3.25 -8.56
CA LYS A 127 -16.42 2.84 -9.74
C LYS A 127 -16.01 1.38 -9.63
N ASN A 128 -15.97 0.69 -10.78
CA ASN A 128 -15.48 -0.68 -10.81
C ASN A 128 -13.96 -0.73 -10.50
N LEU A 129 -13.48 -1.92 -10.12
CA LEU A 129 -12.09 -2.08 -9.65
C LEU A 129 -11.05 -1.76 -10.73
N GLU A 130 -11.26 -2.21 -11.96
CA GLU A 130 -10.25 -2.05 -13.02
C GLU A 130 -10.13 -0.59 -13.47
N ILE A 131 -11.25 0.13 -13.61
CA ILE A 131 -11.24 1.59 -13.85
C ILE A 131 -10.52 2.33 -12.73
N SER A 132 -10.74 1.91 -11.47
CA SER A 132 -10.04 2.51 -10.33
C SER A 132 -8.54 2.26 -10.38
N ILE A 133 -8.10 1.07 -10.79
CA ILE A 133 -6.67 0.75 -10.94
C ILE A 133 -6.06 1.61 -12.05
N THR A 134 -6.72 1.73 -13.21
CA THR A 134 -6.27 2.61 -14.30
C THR A 134 -6.18 4.06 -13.85
N SER A 135 -7.20 4.60 -13.18
CA SER A 135 -7.17 5.98 -12.66
C SER A 135 -6.04 6.19 -11.64
N LEU A 136 -5.71 5.20 -10.81
CA LEU A 136 -4.59 5.31 -9.88
C LEU A 136 -3.24 5.24 -10.61
N LEU A 137 -3.16 4.49 -11.70
CA LEU A 137 -1.98 4.46 -12.56
C LEU A 137 -1.80 5.82 -13.25
N ASP A 138 -2.88 6.43 -13.75
CA ASP A 138 -2.80 7.76 -14.38
C ASP A 138 -2.29 8.83 -13.40
N ASN A 139 -2.58 8.71 -12.10
CA ASN A 139 -2.05 9.61 -11.07
C ASN A 139 -0.52 9.59 -10.98
N THR A 140 0.17 8.58 -11.53
CA THR A 140 1.65 8.58 -11.55
C THR A 140 2.21 9.65 -12.46
N ASN A 141 1.46 10.11 -13.46
CA ASN A 141 1.87 11.20 -14.36
C ASN A 141 1.98 12.55 -13.63
N GLU A 142 1.31 12.68 -12.49
CA GLU A 142 1.34 13.87 -11.63
C GLU A 142 2.14 13.65 -10.35
N ALA A 143 2.87 12.53 -10.23
CA ALA A 143 3.69 12.24 -9.06
C ALA A 143 4.82 13.27 -8.93
N ILE A 144 5.11 13.65 -7.69
CA ILE A 144 6.09 14.69 -7.37
C ILE A 144 7.37 14.03 -6.85
N GLN A 145 8.51 14.35 -7.45
CA GLN A 145 9.80 13.99 -6.89
C GLN A 145 10.07 14.84 -5.66
N ILE A 146 10.50 14.21 -4.57
CA ILE A 146 10.86 14.86 -3.31
C ILE A 146 12.31 14.58 -2.96
N THR A 147 12.96 15.56 -2.34
CA THR A 147 14.35 15.45 -1.88
C THR A 147 14.47 15.59 -0.36
N ASN A 148 13.42 16.07 0.30
CA ASN A 148 13.38 16.30 1.75
C ASN A 148 11.96 16.16 2.32
N LEU A 149 11.85 16.18 3.64
CA LEU A 149 10.60 15.94 4.37
C LEU A 149 9.58 17.08 4.22
N ASP A 150 10.02 18.32 3.99
CA ASP A 150 9.12 19.47 3.93
C ASP A 150 8.33 19.49 2.61
N GLU A 151 8.91 18.97 1.52
CA GLU A 151 8.25 18.84 0.23
C GLU A 151 7.04 17.88 0.26
N ILE A 152 7.02 16.90 1.17
CA ILE A 152 5.87 15.98 1.33
C ILE A 152 4.60 16.75 1.71
N LYS A 153 4.72 17.78 2.56
CA LYS A 153 3.58 18.58 3.02
C LYS A 153 2.96 19.38 1.87
N LEU A 154 3.74 19.68 0.83
CA LEU A 154 3.32 20.45 -0.34
C LEU A 154 2.65 19.58 -1.42
N ALA A 155 2.72 18.25 -1.29
CA ALA A 155 2.28 17.33 -2.32
C ALA A 155 0.75 17.19 -2.48
N ASN A 156 -0.07 17.77 -1.60
CA ASN A 156 -1.53 17.90 -1.77
C ASN A 156 -2.26 16.63 -2.28
N ASN A 157 -2.05 15.49 -1.60
CA ASN A 157 -2.58 14.16 -1.98
C ASN A 157 -2.10 13.58 -3.32
N LYS A 158 -1.05 14.15 -3.93
CA LYS A 158 -0.35 13.53 -5.06
C LYS A 158 0.63 12.47 -4.55
N LEU A 159 0.91 11.48 -5.39
CA LEU A 159 1.96 10.51 -5.13
C LEU A 159 3.32 11.22 -5.06
N VAL A 160 4.20 10.75 -4.17
CA VAL A 160 5.56 11.28 -4.04
C VAL A 160 6.61 10.18 -4.20
N PHE A 161 7.76 10.51 -4.76
CA PHE A 161 8.89 9.59 -4.97
C PHE A 161 10.23 10.29 -4.78
N ILE A 162 11.33 9.58 -4.55
CA ILE A 162 12.65 10.19 -4.30
C ILE A 162 13.56 10.09 -5.54
N ASP A 163 13.48 8.96 -6.25
CA ASP A 163 14.30 8.56 -7.39
C ASP A 163 15.70 8.01 -7.04
N THR A 164 15.72 6.71 -6.73
CA THR A 164 16.88 5.80 -6.69
C THR A 164 16.54 4.48 -7.39
#